data_AF-G2FW39-F1
#
_entry.id   AF-G2FW39-F1
#
_cell.length_a   1.000
_cell.length_b   1.000
_cell.length_c   1.000
_cell.angle_alpha   90.00
_cell.angle_beta   90.00
_cell.angle_gamma   90.00
#
_symmetry.space_group_name_H-M   'P 1'
#
loop_
_entity.id
_entity.type
_entity.pdbx_description
1 polymer ?
#
loop_
_entity_poly.entity_id
_entity_poly.type
_entity_poly.pdbx_seq_one_letter_code
_entity_poly.pdbx_strand_id
1 'polypeptide(L)'
;MYDGQKVNLVDFGLARRINNEKYRVDMDFAFLGDFLLHLYYSSFELKGFKKRPWYDELLLQPKELLLLKRLMGVDQRYTSIFEFEHDFCETVEAYKKRLC
;
A
#
# COMPACT_ATOMS: atom_id res chain seq x y z
N MET A 1 14.57 6.16 1.94
CA MET A 1 15.23 7.48 1.89
C MET A 1 14.56 8.32 0.81
N TYR A 2 14.15 9.54 1.13
CA TYR A 2 13.57 10.49 0.18
C TYR A 2 14.46 11.73 0.13
N ASP A 3 14.81 12.18 -1.09
CA ASP A 3 15.73 13.31 -1.32
C ASP A 3 15.04 14.55 -1.89
N GLY A 4 13.70 14.56 -1.94
CA GLY A 4 12.90 15.62 -2.57
C GLY A 4 12.46 15.30 -4.00
N GLN A 5 13.10 14.35 -4.68
CA GLN A 5 12.75 13.95 -6.05
C GLN A 5 12.53 12.45 -6.19
N LYS A 6 13.33 11.65 -5.48
CA LYS A 6 13.35 10.20 -5.57
C LYS A 6 13.18 9.56 -4.21
N VAL A 7 12.40 8.48 -4.20
CA VAL A 7 12.28 7.58 -3.06
C VAL A 7 13.10 6.33 -3.36
N ASN A 8 13.93 5.93 -2.41
CA ASN A 8 14.72 4.71 -2.48
C ASN A 8 14.46 3.85 -1.23
N LEU A 9 14.22 2.55 -1.42
CA LEU A 9 14.16 1.58 -0.33
C LEU A 9 15.60 1.20 0.06
N VAL A 10 15.91 1.24 1.35
CA VAL A 10 17.26 1.00 1.89
C VAL A 10 17.16 0.09 3.12
N ASP A 11 18.32 -0.35 3.61
CA ASP A 11 18.44 -1.21 4.79
C ASP A 11 17.81 -2.61 4.63
N PHE A 12 18.31 -3.35 3.64
CA PHE A 12 18.04 -4.78 3.48
C PHE A 12 18.89 -5.65 4.42
N GLY A 13 19.48 -5.11 5.49
CA GLY A 13 20.41 -5.85 6.37
C GLY A 13 19.79 -7.10 7.02
N LEU A 14 18.47 -7.08 7.21
CA LEU A 14 17.70 -8.21 7.73
C LEU A 14 17.00 -9.02 6.62
N ALA A 15 17.10 -8.62 5.35
CA ALA A 15 16.49 -9.34 4.25
C ALA A 15 17.06 -10.75 4.12
N ARG A 16 16.23 -11.71 3.70
CA ARG A 16 16.57 -13.11 3.53
C ARG A 16 15.97 -13.65 2.24
N ARG A 17 16.56 -14.72 1.71
CA ARG A 17 16.00 -15.39 0.54
C ARG A 17 14.64 -15.97 0.91
N ILE A 18 13.68 -15.85 0.00
CA ILE A 18 12.34 -16.39 0.13
C ILE A 18 12.45 -17.91 0.35
N ASN A 19 11.78 -18.40 1.40
CA ASN A 19 11.73 -19.82 1.71
C ASN A 19 10.29 -20.33 1.89
N ASN A 20 9.28 -19.49 1.65
CA ASN A 20 7.85 -19.80 1.77
C ASN A 20 7.35 -20.30 3.14
N GLU A 21 8.23 -20.40 4.14
CA GLU A 21 7.90 -20.74 5.52
C GLU A 21 7.84 -19.47 6.37
N LYS A 22 9.00 -18.83 6.54
CA LYS A 22 9.17 -17.62 7.35
C LYS A 22 9.34 -16.37 6.49
N TYR A 23 9.99 -16.49 5.33
CA TYR A 23 10.22 -15.38 4.41
C TYR A 23 9.33 -15.60 3.21
N ARG A 24 8.19 -14.90 3.21
CA ARG A 24 7.14 -15.03 2.21
C ARG A 24 6.88 -13.66 1.58
N VAL A 25 6.65 -13.67 0.27
CA VAL A 25 6.39 -12.45 -0.52
C VAL A 25 5.17 -11.69 -0.02
N ASP A 26 4.16 -12.39 0.48
CA ASP A 26 2.92 -11.78 0.99
C ASP A 26 3.14 -10.91 2.24
N MET A 27 4.20 -11.18 3.03
CA MET A 27 4.57 -10.32 4.16
C MET A 27 5.18 -9.00 3.70
N ASP A 28 6.02 -9.01 2.66
CA ASP A 28 6.59 -7.79 2.10
C ASP A 28 5.48 -6.85 1.57
N PHE A 29 4.45 -7.41 0.94
CA PHE A 29 3.27 -6.66 0.52
C PHE A 29 2.44 -6.15 1.70
N ALA A 30 2.30 -6.92 2.77
CA ALA A 30 1.59 -6.44 3.97
C ALA A 30 2.32 -5.26 4.62
N PHE A 31 3.66 -5.30 4.71
CA PHE A 31 4.45 -4.17 5.20
C PHE A 31 4.35 -2.94 4.29
N LEU A 32 4.30 -3.13 2.98
CA LEU A 32 4.03 -2.04 2.05
C LEU A 32 2.63 -1.44 2.26
N GLY A 33 1.61 -2.28 2.47
CA GLY A 33 0.26 -1.84 2.79
C GLY A 33 0.20 -1.02 4.08
N ASP A 34 0.85 -1.49 5.14
CA ASP A 34 0.97 -0.77 6.41
C ASP A 34 1.65 0.59 6.25
N PHE A 35 2.76 0.62 5.50
CA PHE A 35 3.46 1.87 5.17
C PHE A 35 2.57 2.85 4.39
N LEU A 36 1.83 2.38 3.38
CA LEU A 36 0.91 3.24 2.62
C LEU A 36 -0.23 3.76 3.49
N LEU A 37 -0.82 2.91 4.36
CA LEU A 37 -1.83 3.36 5.31
C LEU A 37 -1.29 4.46 6.23
N HIS A 38 -0.07 4.29 6.74
CA HIS A 38 0.60 5.33 7.54
C HIS A 38 0.69 6.66 6.77
N LEU A 39 1.03 6.63 5.48
CA LEU A 39 1.07 7.83 4.65
C LEU A 39 -0.33 8.46 4.47
N TYR A 40 -1.36 7.66 4.19
CA TYR A 40 -2.74 8.17 4.09
C TYR A 40 -3.19 8.85 5.39
N TYR A 41 -2.87 8.24 6.53
CA TYR A 41 -3.19 8.79 7.84
C TYR A 41 -2.38 10.04 8.19
N SER A 42 -1.16 10.18 7.66
CA SER A 42 -0.32 11.37 7.92
C SER A 42 -0.94 12.67 7.39
N SER A 43 -1.81 12.57 6.37
CA SER A 43 -2.57 13.70 5.80
C SER A 43 -4.06 13.69 6.18
N PHE A 44 -4.50 12.74 7.01
CA PHE A 44 -5.91 12.57 7.33
C PHE A 44 -6.29 13.36 8.59
N GLU A 45 -7.29 14.23 8.47
CA GLU A 45 -7.92 14.86 9.63
C GLU A 45 -9.07 13.99 10.14
N LEU A 46 -8.99 13.59 11.42
CA LEU A 46 -10.01 12.74 12.05
C LEU A 46 -11.38 13.42 12.05
N LYS A 47 -12.35 12.83 11.35
CA LYS A 47 -13.75 13.28 11.38
C LYS A 47 -14.58 12.45 12.37
N GLY A 48 -14.50 12.82 13.64
CA GLY A 48 -15.35 12.29 14.73
C GLY A 48 -14.65 11.31 15.68
N PHE A 49 -15.42 10.75 16.63
CA PHE A 49 -14.88 9.98 17.79
C PHE A 49 -15.03 8.46 17.69
N LYS A 50 -15.64 7.93 16.63
CA LYS A 50 -15.86 6.48 16.47
C LYS A 50 -14.73 5.87 15.64
N LYS A 51 -13.97 4.94 16.24
CA LYS A 51 -13.01 4.10 15.51
C LYS A 51 -13.75 3.27 14.46
N ARG A 52 -13.35 3.43 13.21
CA ARG A 52 -13.82 2.64 12.06
C ARG A 52 -12.64 1.89 11.45
N PRO A 53 -12.89 0.79 10.72
CA PRO A 53 -11.83 0.20 9.92
C PRO A 53 -11.35 1.20 8.86
N TRP A 54 -10.07 1.12 8.49
CA TRP A 54 -9.42 2.06 7.57
C TRP A 54 -10.16 2.21 6.24
N TYR A 55 -10.78 1.15 5.74
CA TYR A 55 -11.53 1.14 4.48
C TYR A 55 -12.88 1.89 4.53
N ASP A 56 -13.40 2.17 5.72
CA ASP A 56 -14.62 2.97 5.95
C ASP A 56 -14.29 4.40 6.45
N GLU A 57 -13.06 4.62 6.91
CA GLU A 57 -12.61 5.87 7.50
C GLU A 57 -11.89 6.76 6.48
N LEU A 58 -10.98 6.18 5.70
CA LEU A 58 -10.23 6.89 4.69
C LEU A 58 -11.11 7.12 3.45
N LEU A 59 -11.04 8.32 2.88
CA LEU A 59 -11.76 8.69 1.65
C LEU A 59 -11.04 8.16 0.40
N LEU A 60 -10.91 6.84 0.31
CA LEU A 60 -10.21 6.14 -0.77
C LEU A 60 -11.09 6.01 -2.02
N GLN A 61 -10.47 6.16 -3.19
CA GLN A 61 -11.10 5.83 -4.47
C GLN A 61 -11.22 4.31 -4.64
N PRO A 62 -12.13 3.81 -5.49
CA PRO A 62 -12.33 2.38 -5.67
C PRO A 62 -11.05 1.60 -6.01
N LYS A 63 -10.15 2.17 -6.84
CA LYS A 63 -8.86 1.54 -7.17
C LYS A 63 -7.88 1.55 -6.00
N GLU A 64 -7.78 2.67 -5.27
CA GLU A 64 -6.94 2.78 -4.07
C GLU A 64 -7.41 1.81 -2.98
N LEU A 65 -8.73 1.71 -2.79
CA LEU A 65 -9.37 0.80 -1.84
C LEU A 65 -9.06 -0.66 -2.19
N LEU A 66 -9.22 -1.05 -3.46
CA LEU A 66 -8.91 -2.40 -3.92
C LEU A 66 -7.43 -2.72 -3.71
N LEU A 67 -6.53 -1.84 -4.14
CA LEU A 67 -5.08 -2.00 -3.98
C LEU A 67 -4.69 -2.19 -2.52
N LEU A 68 -5.20 -1.36 -1.60
CA LEU A 68 -4.94 -1.49 -0.17
C LEU A 68 -5.55 -2.77 0.42
N LYS A 69 -6.75 -3.17 0.01
CA LYS A 69 -7.36 -4.43 0.48
C LYS A 69 -6.54 -5.65 0.09
N ARG A 70 -5.97 -5.65 -1.12
CA ARG A 70 -5.09 -6.71 -1.60
C ARG A 70 -3.74 -6.75 -0.87
N LEU A 71 -3.12 -5.59 -0.63
CA LEU A 71 -1.88 -5.48 0.16
C LEU A 71 -2.07 -5.97 1.60
N MET A 72 -3.18 -5.56 2.25
CA MET A 72 -3.50 -5.97 3.62
C MET A 72 -4.05 -7.39 3.72
N GLY A 73 -4.33 -8.04 2.59
CA GLY A 73 -4.88 -9.39 2.51
C GLY A 73 -6.31 -9.51 3.03
N VAL A 74 -7.10 -8.43 2.92
CA VAL A 74 -8.56 -8.46 3.03
C VAL A 74 -9.15 -9.12 1.79
N ASP A 75 -8.62 -8.76 0.62
CA ASP A 75 -8.89 -9.41 -0.66
C ASP A 75 -7.72 -10.33 -1.06
N GLN A 76 -7.78 -10.93 -2.27
CA GLN A 76 -6.72 -11.80 -2.78
C GLN A 76 -5.37 -11.08 -2.80
N ARG A 77 -4.43 -11.62 -2.01
CA ARG A 77 -3.07 -11.10 -1.85
C ARG A 77 -2.30 -11.11 -3.16
N TYR A 78 -1.44 -10.11 -3.33
CA TYR A 78 -0.47 -10.10 -4.41
C TYR A 78 0.53 -11.25 -4.26
N THR A 79 0.82 -11.90 -5.38
CA THR A 79 1.80 -12.99 -5.44
C THR A 79 3.07 -12.60 -6.18
N SER A 80 3.02 -11.46 -6.88
CA SER A 80 4.08 -10.98 -7.76
C SER A 80 4.16 -9.46 -7.72
N ILE A 81 5.39 -8.94 -7.78
CA ILE A 81 5.63 -7.50 -7.85
C ILE A 81 5.07 -6.89 -9.14
N PHE A 82 5.03 -7.65 -10.24
CA PHE A 82 4.51 -7.18 -11.53
C PHE A 82 2.99 -6.96 -11.48
N GLU A 83 2.28 -7.81 -10.74
CA GLU A 83 0.84 -7.67 -10.53
C GLU A 83 0.55 -6.41 -9.71
N PHE A 84 1.31 -6.19 -8.63
CA PHE A 84 1.21 -4.99 -7.83
C PHE A 84 1.56 -3.73 -8.64
N GLU A 85 2.66 -3.75 -9.40
CA GLU A 85 3.10 -2.62 -10.22
C GLU A 85 2.04 -2.22 -11.24
N HIS A 86 1.39 -3.19 -11.88
CA HIS A 86 0.29 -2.95 -12.80
C HIS A 86 -0.87 -2.22 -12.11
N ASP A 87 -1.40 -2.78 -11.02
CA ASP A 87 -2.51 -2.19 -10.27
C ASP A 87 -2.14 -0.79 -9.72
N PHE A 88 -0.90 -0.61 -9.28
CA PHE A 88 -0.38 0.65 -8.79
C PHE A 88 -0.35 1.71 -9.88
N CYS A 89 0.23 1.40 -11.04
CA CYS A 89 0.24 2.28 -12.21
C CYS A 89 -1.18 2.65 -12.64
N GLU A 90 -2.09 1.67 -12.71
CA GLU A 90 -3.48 1.94 -13.03
C GLU A 90 -4.18 2.86 -12.02
N THR A 91 -3.86 2.71 -10.74
CA THR A 91 -4.39 3.55 -9.66
C THR A 91 -3.89 4.98 -9.79
N VAL A 92 -2.58 5.15 -10.02
CA VAL A 92 -1.95 6.48 -10.22
C VAL A 92 -2.52 7.18 -11.45
N GLU A 93 -2.70 6.45 -12.56
CA GLU A 93 -3.28 7.02 -13.78
C GLU A 93 -4.75 7.42 -13.59
N ALA A 94 -5.54 6.62 -12.86
CA ALA A 94 -6.91 6.99 -12.50
C ALA A 94 -6.95 8.24 -11.62
N TYR A 95 -6.01 8.38 -10.67
CA TYR A 95 -5.88 9.57 -9.84
C TYR A 95 -5.51 10.81 -10.65
N LYS A 96 -4.53 10.72 -11.56
CA LYS A 96 -4.12 11.85 -12.43
C LYS A 96 -5.26 12.33 -13.31
N LYS A 97 -6.02 11.43 -13.93
CA LYS A 97 -7.18 11.79 -14.78
C LYS A 97 -8.27 12.57 -14.06
N ARG A 98 -8.33 12.50 -12.73
CA ARG A 98 -9.27 13.29 -11.93
C ARG A 98 -8.80 14.73 -11.70
N LEU A 99 -7.50 14.98 -11.74
CA LEU A 99 -6.90 16.30 -11.52
C LEU A 99 -6.81 17.14 -12.79
N CYS A 100 -7.02 16.53 -13.96
CA CYS A 100 -7.15 17.19 -15.26
C CYS A 100 -8.62 17.42 -15.62
#